data_AF-A0AAW1LQI9-F1
#
_entry.id   AF-A0AAW1LQI9-F1
#
_cell.length_a   1.000
_cell.length_b   1.000
_cell.length_c   1.000
_cell.angle_alpha   90.00
_cell.angle_beta   90.00
_cell.angle_gamma   90.00
#
_symmetry.space_group_name_H-M   'P 1'
#
loop_
_entity.id
_entity.type
_entity.pdbx_description
1 polymer ?
#
loop_
_entity_poly.entity_id
_entity_poly.type
_entity_poly.pdbx_seq_one_letter_code
_entity_poly.pdbx_strand_id
1 'polypeptide(L)'
;MKVPTLLTVPGDTTYELMVDLCSPKRPEEEGYQELVNIVQEHLQPTPPIIAERHKFRIRMQQKGESVTQYMAALKHLAKSCEFKESLDDNLRDQFVSALQNEICLFAEKAINF
;
A
#
# COMPACT_ATOMS: atom_id res chain seq x y z
N MET A 1 1.86 5.02 -33.39
CA MET A 1 2.60 3.79 -33.09
C MET A 1 2.86 3.71 -31.59
N LYS A 2 1.99 3.08 -30.81
CA LYS A 2 2.17 2.97 -29.34
C LYS A 2 2.18 1.50 -28.88
N VAL A 3 1.22 0.71 -29.36
CA VAL A 3 1.16 -0.75 -29.07
C VAL A 3 2.39 -1.51 -29.59
N PRO A 4 2.84 -1.37 -30.85
CA PRO A 4 4.00 -2.13 -31.34
C PRO A 4 5.30 -1.82 -30.58
N THR A 5 5.46 -0.57 -30.13
CA THR A 5 6.59 -0.15 -29.31
C THR A 5 6.54 -0.78 -27.91
N LEU A 6 5.34 -0.82 -27.30
CA LEU A 6 5.15 -1.42 -25.98
C LEU A 6 5.38 -2.94 -25.98
N LEU A 7 5.11 -3.62 -27.09
CA LEU A 7 5.32 -5.06 -27.22
C LEU A 7 6.79 -5.44 -27.46
N THR A 8 7.60 -4.54 -28.03
CA THR A 8 8.96 -4.87 -28.51
C THR A 8 10.08 -4.32 -27.63
N VAL A 9 9.88 -3.16 -26.99
CA VAL A 9 10.91 -2.50 -26.17
C VAL A 9 11.19 -3.21 -24.83
N PRO A 10 10.20 -3.76 -24.10
CA PRO A 10 10.43 -4.39 -22.80
C PRO A 10 11.21 -5.71 -22.84
N GLY A 11 11.30 -6.35 -24.01
CA GLY A 11 11.97 -7.65 -24.20
C GLY A 11 11.05 -8.86 -24.00
N ASP A 12 11.59 -10.03 -24.36
CA ASP A 12 10.83 -11.27 -24.54
C ASP A 12 10.07 -11.72 -23.28
N THR A 13 10.68 -11.62 -22.10
CA THR A 13 10.04 -12.02 -20.83
C THR A 13 8.78 -11.19 -20.52
N THR A 14 8.80 -9.89 -20.80
CA THR A 14 7.63 -9.04 -20.57
C THR A 14 6.57 -9.25 -21.65
N TYR A 15 6.99 -9.57 -22.88
CA TYR A 15 6.05 -9.94 -23.94
C TYR A 15 5.34 -11.28 -23.64
N GLU A 16 6.07 -12.29 -23.17
CA GLU A 16 5.48 -13.57 -22.72
C GLU A 16 4.46 -13.35 -21.59
N LEU A 17 4.78 -12.51 -20.61
CA LEU A 17 3.84 -12.11 -19.57
C LEU A 17 2.57 -11.44 -20.15
N MET A 18 2.71 -10.54 -21.14
CA MET A 18 1.55 -9.95 -21.80
C MET A 18 0.69 -11.00 -22.50
N VAL A 19 1.30 -12.00 -23.16
CA VAL A 19 0.57 -13.09 -23.81
C VAL A 19 -0.24 -13.91 -22.79
N ASP A 20 0.39 -14.25 -21.65
CA ASP A 20 -0.28 -14.99 -20.58
C ASP A 20 -1.45 -14.20 -19.98
N LEU A 21 -1.26 -12.90 -19.75
CA LEU A 21 -2.27 -12.04 -19.14
C LEU A 21 -3.42 -11.63 -20.07
N CYS A 22 -3.19 -11.58 -21.39
CA CYS A 22 -4.22 -11.22 -22.38
C CYS A 22 -5.09 -12.41 -22.82
N SER A 23 -4.72 -13.64 -22.49
CA SER A 23 -5.44 -14.85 -22.87
C SER A 23 -6.93 -14.78 -22.47
N PRO A 24 -7.88 -15.10 -23.37
CA PRO A 24 -7.71 -15.80 -24.66
C PRO A 24 -7.39 -14.90 -25.88
N LYS A 25 -7.27 -13.59 -25.69
CA LYS A 25 -6.94 -12.63 -26.75
C LYS A 25 -5.42 -12.46 -26.88
N ARG A 26 -4.99 -11.85 -27.96
CA ARG A 26 -3.57 -11.52 -28.17
C ARG A 26 -3.25 -10.08 -27.72
N PRO A 27 -2.05 -9.80 -27.20
CA PRO A 27 -1.64 -8.44 -26.82
C PRO A 27 -1.77 -7.39 -27.94
N GLU A 28 -1.64 -7.80 -29.20
CA GLU A 28 -1.81 -6.97 -30.40
C GLU A 28 -3.28 -6.57 -30.66
N GLU A 29 -4.22 -7.32 -30.09
CA GLU A 29 -5.66 -7.09 -30.18
C GLU A 29 -6.17 -6.18 -29.06
N GLU A 30 -5.32 -5.89 -28.07
CA GLU A 30 -5.64 -5.02 -26.95
C GLU A 30 -5.33 -3.55 -27.23
N GLY A 31 -6.11 -2.67 -26.61
CA GLY A 31 -5.83 -1.24 -26.59
C GLY A 31 -4.53 -0.95 -25.84
N TYR A 32 -3.80 0.09 -26.25
CA TYR A 32 -2.58 0.50 -25.55
C TYR A 32 -2.81 0.73 -24.04
N GLN A 33 -3.94 1.36 -23.68
CA GLN A 33 -4.24 1.66 -22.28
C GLN A 33 -4.60 0.40 -21.49
N GLU A 34 -5.45 -0.48 -22.03
CA GLU A 34 -5.72 -1.80 -21.46
C GLU A 34 -4.43 -2.60 -21.24
N LEU A 35 -3.55 -2.66 -22.24
CA LEU A 35 -2.31 -3.44 -22.14
C LEU A 35 -1.37 -2.86 -21.07
N VAL A 36 -1.25 -1.53 -20.97
CA VAL A 36 -0.50 -0.88 -19.88
C VAL A 36 -1.11 -1.21 -18.53
N ASN A 37 -2.43 -1.14 -18.39
CA ASN A 37 -3.12 -1.42 -17.13
C ASN A 37 -2.90 -2.87 -16.68
N ILE A 38 -3.08 -3.84 -17.59
CA ILE A 38 -2.87 -5.28 -17.32
C ILE A 38 -1.45 -5.54 -16.80
N VAL A 39 -0.46 -4.96 -17.48
CA VAL A 39 0.96 -5.14 -17.10
C VAL A 39 1.29 -4.41 -15.80
N GLN A 40 0.73 -3.21 -15.58
CA GLN A 40 0.91 -2.46 -14.34
C GLN A 40 0.29 -3.18 -13.15
N GLU A 41 -0.94 -3.69 -13.26
CA GLU A 41 -1.61 -4.43 -12.19
C GLU A 41 -0.82 -5.67 -11.77
N HIS A 42 -0.11 -6.32 -12.71
CA HIS A 42 0.69 -7.50 -12.41
C HIS A 42 2.09 -7.17 -11.85
N LEU A 43 2.80 -6.23 -12.47
CA LEU A 43 4.20 -5.91 -12.11
C LEU A 43 4.31 -4.91 -10.96
N GLN A 44 3.32 -4.03 -10.83
CA GLN A 44 3.22 -3.03 -9.79
C GLN A 44 1.79 -3.00 -9.27
N PRO A 45 1.29 -4.12 -8.68
CA PRO A 45 -0.02 -4.11 -8.08
C PRO A 45 -0.04 -2.94 -7.10
N THR A 46 -1.02 -2.04 -7.27
CA THR A 46 -1.33 -1.04 -6.26
C THR A 46 -1.35 -1.79 -4.94
N PRO A 47 -0.48 -1.46 -3.96
CA PRO A 47 -0.41 -2.22 -2.71
C PRO A 47 -1.84 -2.37 -2.22
N PRO A 48 -2.35 -3.61 -2.09
CA PRO A 48 -3.73 -3.78 -1.69
C PRO A 48 -3.90 -2.96 -0.42
N ILE A 49 -4.97 -2.18 -0.31
CA ILE A 49 -5.25 -1.38 0.89
C ILE A 49 -5.09 -2.27 2.15
N ILE A 50 -5.40 -3.56 2.02
CA ILE A 50 -5.15 -4.62 3.02
C ILE A 50 -3.68 -4.73 3.43
N ALA A 51 -2.71 -4.72 2.51
CA ALA A 51 -1.28 -4.78 2.80
C ALA A 51 -0.79 -3.52 3.53
N GLU A 52 -1.25 -2.33 3.13
CA GLU A 52 -0.90 -1.08 3.81
C GLU A 52 -1.51 -1.04 5.23
N ARG A 53 -2.77 -1.44 5.37
CA ARG A 53 -3.42 -1.61 6.67
C ARG A 53 -2.70 -2.65 7.51
N HIS A 54 -2.22 -3.75 6.92
CA HIS A 54 -1.45 -4.75 7.65
C HIS A 54 -0.14 -4.17 8.19
N LYS A 55 0.63 -3.44 7.38
CA LYS A 55 1.85 -2.72 7.82
C LYS A 55 1.55 -1.78 8.98
N PHE A 56 0.45 -1.04 8.90
CA PHE A 56 -0.03 -0.17 9.98
C PHE A 56 -0.35 -0.95 11.26
N ARG A 57 -1.07 -2.09 11.15
CA ARG A 57 -1.51 -2.90 12.29
C ARG A 57 -0.39 -3.65 13.01
N ILE A 58 0.66 -4.04 12.31
CA ILE A 58 1.82 -4.72 12.93
C ILE A 58 2.86 -3.73 13.47
N ARG A 59 2.64 -2.42 13.30
CA ARG A 59 3.59 -1.41 13.77
C ARG A 59 3.50 -1.28 15.29
N MET A 60 4.51 -1.82 15.97
CA MET A 60 4.71 -1.72 17.43
C MET A 60 5.70 -0.61 17.77
N GLN A 61 5.50 0.12 18.87
CA GLN A 61 6.51 1.07 19.37
C GLN A 61 7.86 0.36 19.56
N GLN A 62 8.91 0.91 18.95
CA GLN A 62 10.24 0.32 19.05
C GLN A 62 10.89 0.63 20.41
N LYS A 63 11.78 -0.25 20.87
CA LYS A 63 12.53 -0.02 22.11
C LYS A 63 13.35 1.27 22.00
N GLY A 64 13.09 2.22 22.89
CA GLY A 64 13.76 3.54 22.89
C GLY A 64 13.14 4.56 21.94
N GLU A 65 12.08 4.20 21.21
CA GLU A 65 11.29 5.15 20.42
C GLU A 65 10.43 6.01 21.33
N SER A 66 10.47 7.32 21.15
CA SER A 66 9.58 8.22 21.89
C SER A 66 8.12 8.06 21.45
N VAL A 67 7.19 8.42 22.32
CA VAL A 67 5.75 8.42 22.00
C VAL A 67 5.43 9.28 20.77
N THR A 68 6.10 10.43 20.63
CA THR A 68 5.91 11.35 19.50
C THR A 68 6.45 10.79 18.19
N GLN A 69 7.58 10.08 18.24
CA GLN A 69 8.14 9.38 17.07
C GLN A 69 7.23 8.24 16.62
N TYR A 70 6.69 7.47 17.57
CA TYR A 70 5.75 6.40 17.28
C TYR A 70 4.47 6.93 16.62
N MET A 71 3.87 8.00 17.18
CA MET A 71 2.70 8.64 16.59
C MET A 71 2.98 9.16 15.17
N ALA A 72 4.14 9.78 14.94
CA ALA A 72 4.53 10.24 13.61
C ALA A 72 4.67 9.07 12.61
N ALA A 73 5.21 7.93 13.05
CA ALA A 73 5.31 6.73 12.22
C ALA A 73 3.92 6.15 11.88
N LEU A 74 2.99 6.10 12.83
CA LEU A 74 1.60 5.69 12.57
C LEU A 74 0.90 6.63 11.59
N LYS A 75 1.02 7.95 11.77
CA LYS A 75 0.47 8.95 10.84
C LYS A 75 1.09 8.82 9.44
N HIS A 76 2.36 8.46 9.33
CA HIS A 76 3.01 8.21 8.05
C HIS A 76 2.40 6.99 7.33
N LEU A 77 2.26 5.85 8.03
CA LEU A 77 1.70 4.62 7.47
C LEU A 77 0.21 4.75 7.13
N ALA A 78 -0.55 5.53 7.91
CA ALA A 78 -1.98 5.72 7.68
C ALA A 78 -2.31 6.44 6.35
N LYS A 79 -1.36 7.20 5.77
CA LYS A 79 -1.56 7.94 4.50
C LYS A 79 -1.95 7.04 3.32
N SER A 80 -1.46 5.80 3.29
CA SER A 80 -1.74 4.82 2.24
C SER A 80 -2.85 3.81 2.60
N CYS A 81 -3.44 3.92 3.80
CA CYS A 81 -4.42 2.94 4.31
C CYS A 81 -5.87 3.24 3.94
N GLU A 82 -6.14 4.40 3.31
CA GLU A 82 -7.50 4.88 2.97
C GLU A 82 -8.50 4.79 4.14
N PHE A 83 -8.11 5.23 5.34
CA PHE A 83 -9.03 5.22 6.49
C PHE A 83 -10.14 6.28 6.40
N LYS A 84 -9.93 7.35 5.61
CA LYS A 84 -10.92 8.42 5.38
C LYS A 84 -11.44 8.97 6.71
N GLU A 85 -12.76 8.94 6.92
CA GLU A 85 -13.44 9.45 8.13
C GLU A 85 -13.05 8.69 9.41
N SER A 86 -12.56 7.46 9.30
CA SER A 86 -12.13 6.63 10.43
C SER A 86 -10.64 6.79 10.79
N LEU A 87 -9.93 7.76 10.20
CA LEU A 87 -8.48 7.93 10.40
C LEU A 87 -8.12 8.08 11.88
N ASP A 88 -8.84 8.94 12.61
CA ASP A 88 -8.52 9.26 14.01
C ASP A 88 -8.78 8.06 14.92
N ASP A 89 -9.87 7.32 14.69
CA ASP A 89 -10.17 6.09 15.42
C ASP A 89 -9.09 5.03 15.17
N ASN A 90 -8.68 4.84 13.92
CA ASN A 90 -7.63 3.88 13.57
C ASN A 90 -6.28 4.23 14.20
N LEU A 91 -5.91 5.52 14.21
CA LEU A 91 -4.70 6.00 14.85
C LEU A 91 -4.73 5.78 16.36
N ARG A 92 -5.86 6.08 17.02
CA ARG A 92 -6.04 5.89 18.46
C ARG A 92 -5.95 4.41 18.85
N ASP A 93 -6.73 3.56 18.18
CA ASP A 93 -6.77 2.12 18.45
C ASP A 93 -5.38 1.49 18.29
N GLN A 94 -4.68 1.84 17.21
CA GLN A 94 -3.34 1.31 16.96
C GLN A 94 -2.33 1.86 17.97
N PHE A 95 -2.42 3.14 18.28
CA PHE A 95 -1.51 3.76 19.24
C PHE A 95 -1.62 3.09 20.62
N VAL A 96 -2.84 2.86 21.11
CA VAL A 96 -3.09 2.23 22.42
C VAL A 96 -2.70 0.76 22.42
N SER A 97 -3.08 -0.01 21.39
CA SER A 97 -2.88 -1.47 21.34
C SER A 97 -1.41 -1.89 21.20
N ALA A 98 -0.56 -1.02 20.65
CA ALA A 98 0.81 -1.35 20.27
C ALA A 98 1.88 -0.48 20.95
N LEU A 99 1.49 0.18 22.05
CA LEU A 99 2.40 0.93 22.93
C LEU A 99 3.24 -0.02 23.79
N GLN A 100 4.51 0.31 24.04
CA GLN A 100 5.43 -0.56 24.76
C GLN A 100 5.19 -0.59 26.29
N ASN A 101 4.46 0.39 26.84
CA ASN A 101 4.21 0.53 28.29
C ASN A 101 2.70 0.54 28.59
N GLU A 102 2.22 -0.44 29.37
CA GLU A 102 0.81 -0.58 29.80
C GLU A 102 0.26 0.62 30.59
N ILE A 103 1.14 1.45 31.17
CA ILE A 103 0.77 2.55 32.08
C ILE A 103 0.14 3.74 31.34
N CYS A 104 0.23 3.80 30.01
CA CYS A 104 -0.28 4.93 29.20
C CYS A 104 -1.72 4.76 28.69
N LEU A 105 -2.54 3.85 29.22
CA LEU A 105 -3.98 3.82 28.93
C LEU A 105 -4.70 5.15 29.26
N PHE A 106 -4.07 6.03 30.06
CA PHE A 106 -4.60 7.36 30.39
C PHE A 106 -4.01 8.51 29.53
N ALA A 107 -3.13 8.21 28.57
CA ALA A 107 -2.45 9.22 27.75
C ALA A 107 -3.32 9.84 26.65
N GLU A 108 -4.55 9.35 26.43
CA GLU A 108 -5.51 9.93 25.47
C GLU A 108 -5.70 11.44 25.68
N LYS A 109 -5.60 11.93 26.92
CA LYS A 109 -5.76 13.37 27.22
C LYS A 109 -4.56 14.23 26.86
N ALA A 110 -3.41 13.64 26.56
CA ALA A 110 -2.15 14.36 26.31
C ALA A 110 -1.78 14.44 24.82
N ILE A 111 -2.47 13.69 23.96
CA ILE A 111 -2.12 13.60 22.53
C ILE A 111 -3.33 14.02 21.71
N ASN A 112 -3.30 15.25 21.21
CA ASN A 112 -4.27 15.71 20.22
C ASN A 112 -4.05 14.92 18.92
N PHE A 113 -5.01 14.08 18.57
CA PHE A 113 -5.03 13.36 17.30
C PHE A 113 -5.26 14.33 16.15
#